data_AF-J1SUZ8-F1
#
_entry.id   AF-J1SUZ8-F1
#
_cell.length_a   1.000
_cell.length_b   1.000
_cell.length_c   1.000
_cell.angle_alpha   90.00
_cell.angle_beta   90.00
_cell.angle_gamma   90.00
#
_symmetry.space_group_name_H-M   'P 1'
#
loop_
_entity.id
_entity.type
_entity.pdbx_description
1 polymer ?
#
loop_
_entity_poly.entity_id
_entity_poly.type
_entity_poly.pdbx_seq_one_letter_code
_entity_poly.pdbx_strand_id
1 'polypeptide(L)'
;MKTSAIIGAIACMAFAGPTVAQSSVTASPPRPDYVAVMQALDKDGKKVDPIVTIVHHDGMFLSETLRGGRASIGFGPDETKPVLRWSRQADGEITYLELLLRDRKPDATKTETPQPLQEVSTIAGEHCTWLQTASKPPAPGTFIAREQNCATKDGIVIETRLLTPNDVPLYHTRLARLDRRPVTPAEIYPPSEILTPEFWLKPIRSDNTDPSQPDFDITLESIGGSTMRLLRHYPWYYREQRDRGGSVSIRIWNKREDQGISYRQAGGYRRLTAGRPADDGSPPLKFDEATGKTSLGRSETILGETCEWFDLMPGVQDAGNSQCLTGDGLPLKLDISGMNLAFPYTATSFRRRPVALSEMRLPAEAFSLEEWGLPTLQ
;
A
#
# COMPACT_ATOMS: atom_id res chain seq x y z
N MET A 1 -9.41 9.16 -43.16
CA MET A 1 -9.17 10.26 -42.18
C MET A 1 -9.83 9.82 -40.88
N LYS A 2 -9.07 9.33 -39.89
CA LYS A 2 -8.50 10.10 -38.75
C LYS A 2 -9.60 10.90 -38.05
N THR A 3 -10.04 10.56 -36.84
CA THR A 3 -9.36 10.72 -35.53
C THR A 3 -9.99 9.77 -34.48
N SER A 4 -9.25 8.89 -33.79
CA SER A 4 -8.37 9.11 -32.61
C SER A 4 -9.07 9.36 -31.28
N ALA A 5 -8.97 8.34 -30.41
CA ALA A 5 -8.59 8.37 -28.99
C ALA A 5 -9.28 9.34 -28.01
N ILE A 6 -9.97 8.77 -27.01
CA ILE A 6 -9.71 9.08 -25.60
C ILE A 6 -9.52 7.74 -24.85
N ILE A 7 -8.26 7.43 -24.60
CA ILE A 7 -7.77 6.51 -23.57
C ILE A 7 -7.94 7.24 -22.23
N GLY A 8 -8.53 6.58 -21.24
CA GLY A 8 -8.64 7.09 -19.87
C GLY A 8 -8.30 5.99 -18.88
N ALA A 9 -7.07 6.00 -18.40
CA ALA A 9 -6.52 5.08 -17.41
C ALA A 9 -7.39 5.00 -16.14
N ILE A 10 -7.80 3.78 -15.77
CA ILE A 10 -8.11 3.42 -14.38
C ILE A 10 -7.19 2.26 -14.01
N ALA A 11 -5.89 2.53 -14.08
CA ALA A 11 -4.87 1.80 -13.37
C ALA A 11 -4.28 2.81 -12.38
N CYS A 12 -4.85 2.83 -11.17
CA CYS A 12 -4.23 3.28 -9.92
C CYS A 12 -5.33 3.43 -8.85
N MET A 13 -5.28 2.57 -7.85
CA MET A 13 -5.63 2.89 -6.46
C MET A 13 -6.97 3.60 -6.22
N ALA A 14 -8.06 2.87 -6.39
CA ALA A 14 -9.30 3.14 -5.68
C ALA A 14 -10.11 1.85 -5.61
N PHE A 15 -9.73 0.95 -4.71
CA PHE A 15 -10.81 0.25 -4.02
C PHE A 15 -11.55 1.35 -3.28
N ALA A 16 -12.81 1.55 -3.66
CA ALA A 16 -13.77 2.17 -2.78
C ALA A 16 -13.57 1.52 -1.41
N GLY A 17 -13.02 2.27 -0.45
CA GLY A 17 -13.23 1.89 0.93
C GLY A 17 -14.75 1.87 1.11
N PRO A 18 -15.34 0.84 1.73
CA PRO A 18 -16.54 1.09 2.50
C PRO A 18 -16.18 2.25 3.45
N THR A 19 -17.01 3.27 3.65
CA THR A 19 -16.68 4.37 4.56
C THR A 19 -17.64 4.30 5.75
N VAL A 20 -17.10 4.09 6.93
CA VAL A 20 -17.78 4.21 8.22
C VAL A 20 -16.67 4.46 9.24
N ALA A 21 -16.36 5.72 9.48
CA ALA A 21 -15.81 6.08 10.78
C ALA A 21 -16.92 5.84 11.82
N GLN A 22 -16.74 4.87 12.70
CA GLN A 22 -17.43 4.87 13.99
C GLN A 22 -16.44 5.30 15.06
N SER A 23 -16.43 6.61 15.31
CA SER A 23 -15.95 7.17 16.57
C SER A 23 -17.00 6.95 17.65
N SER A 24 -16.56 6.28 18.72
CA SER A 24 -17.06 6.26 20.10
C SER A 24 -18.42 5.62 20.43
N VAL A 25 -18.32 4.52 21.18
CA VAL A 25 -19.05 4.24 22.44
C VAL A 25 -20.55 4.55 22.44
N THR A 26 -21.28 3.80 21.62
CA THR A 26 -22.49 3.14 22.11
C THR A 26 -22.29 1.68 21.75
N ALA A 27 -22.39 0.77 22.73
CA ALA A 27 -22.19 -0.65 22.51
C ALA A 27 -23.21 -1.15 21.49
N SER A 28 -22.85 -1.12 20.21
CA SER A 28 -23.47 -1.96 19.21
C SER A 28 -23.36 -3.39 19.75
N PRO A 29 -24.44 -4.19 19.73
CA PRO A 29 -24.33 -5.59 20.12
C PRO A 29 -23.17 -6.21 19.32
N PRO A 30 -22.37 -7.10 19.94
CA PRO A 30 -21.28 -7.76 19.24
C PRO A 30 -21.85 -8.37 17.96
N ARG A 31 -21.31 -7.96 16.80
CA ARG A 31 -21.76 -8.48 15.52
C ARG A 31 -21.50 -9.99 15.52
N PRO A 32 -22.46 -10.81 15.10
CA PRO A 32 -22.24 -12.25 15.03
C PRO A 32 -21.16 -12.57 14.00
N ASP A 33 -20.65 -13.79 14.03
CA ASP A 33 -19.91 -14.32 12.91
C ASP A 33 -20.83 -14.43 11.68
N TYR A 34 -20.33 -14.01 10.53
CA TYR A 34 -21.07 -14.15 9.27
C TYR A 34 -20.17 -14.18 8.05
N VAL A 35 -20.75 -14.71 6.97
CA VAL A 35 -20.24 -14.56 5.61
C VAL A 35 -21.31 -13.90 4.75
N ALA A 36 -20.98 -12.76 4.17
CA ALA A 36 -21.83 -12.01 3.25
C ALA A 36 -21.22 -11.99 1.86
N VAL A 37 -22.06 -12.16 0.84
CA VAL A 37 -21.69 -11.95 -0.56
C VAL A 37 -22.47 -10.75 -1.08
N MET A 38 -21.74 -9.75 -1.53
CA MET A 38 -22.25 -8.47 -2.03
C MET A 38 -22.04 -8.39 -3.54
N GLN A 39 -23.03 -7.84 -4.23
CA GLN A 39 -23.03 -7.61 -5.66
C GLN A 39 -22.90 -6.12 -5.94
N ALA A 40 -21.91 -5.72 -6.74
CA ALA A 40 -21.86 -4.36 -7.25
C ALA A 40 -22.96 -4.10 -8.28
N LEU A 41 -23.53 -2.91 -8.24
CA LEU A 41 -24.59 -2.45 -9.11
C LEU A 41 -24.14 -1.18 -9.85
N ASP A 42 -24.51 -1.07 -11.13
CA ASP A 42 -24.33 0.17 -11.89
C ASP A 42 -25.40 1.21 -11.52
N LYS A 43 -25.31 2.40 -12.15
CA LYS A 43 -26.26 3.50 -11.94
C LYS A 43 -27.72 3.15 -12.22
N ASP A 44 -27.97 2.12 -13.03
CA ASP A 44 -29.30 1.65 -13.42
C ASP A 44 -29.74 0.44 -12.57
N GLY A 45 -28.96 0.08 -11.53
CA GLY A 45 -29.23 -1.02 -10.62
C GLY A 45 -28.93 -2.40 -11.21
N LYS A 46 -28.23 -2.49 -12.34
CA LYS A 46 -27.86 -3.77 -12.95
C LYS A 46 -26.59 -4.32 -12.31
N LYS A 47 -26.53 -5.65 -12.20
CA LYS A 47 -25.37 -6.36 -11.66
C LYS A 47 -24.15 -6.12 -12.55
N VAL A 48 -23.06 -5.71 -11.93
CA VAL A 48 -21.75 -5.52 -12.57
C VAL A 48 -20.65 -6.06 -11.65
N ASP A 49 -19.46 -6.28 -12.19
CA ASP A 49 -18.29 -6.55 -11.36
C ASP A 49 -17.91 -5.33 -10.51
N PRO A 50 -17.35 -5.53 -9.31
CA PRO A 50 -16.95 -6.82 -8.72
C PRO A 50 -18.01 -7.49 -7.84
N ILE A 51 -17.78 -8.77 -7.55
CA ILE A 51 -18.39 -9.47 -6.40
C ILE A 51 -17.47 -9.28 -5.19
N VAL A 52 -18.05 -8.99 -4.03
CA VAL A 52 -17.32 -8.81 -2.78
C VAL A 52 -17.80 -9.84 -1.76
N THR A 53 -16.88 -10.62 -1.19
CA THR A 53 -17.14 -11.51 -0.05
C THR A 53 -16.64 -10.84 1.22
N ILE A 54 -17.47 -10.79 2.25
CA ILE A 54 -17.12 -10.26 3.57
C ILE A 54 -17.26 -11.39 4.58
N VAL A 55 -16.20 -11.66 5.33
CA VAL A 55 -16.17 -12.60 6.44
C VAL A 55 -15.95 -11.80 7.71
N HIS A 56 -16.77 -11.99 8.73
CA HIS A 56 -16.63 -11.33 10.03
C HIS A 56 -16.47 -12.37 11.13
N HIS A 57 -15.50 -12.14 12.02
CA HIS A 57 -15.24 -12.99 13.18
C HIS A 57 -14.54 -12.18 14.27
N ASP A 58 -15.06 -12.19 15.50
CA ASP A 58 -14.45 -11.57 16.69
C ASP A 58 -13.97 -10.11 16.48
N GLY A 59 -14.82 -9.29 15.84
CA GLY A 59 -14.50 -7.88 15.56
C GLY A 59 -13.49 -7.67 14.44
N MET A 60 -13.01 -8.74 13.80
CA MET A 60 -12.20 -8.70 12.59
C MET A 60 -13.08 -8.92 11.37
N PHE A 61 -12.67 -8.34 10.25
CA PHE A 61 -13.26 -8.62 8.94
C PHE A 61 -12.18 -8.99 7.93
N LEU A 62 -12.57 -9.84 6.98
CA LEU A 62 -11.87 -10.06 5.72
C LEU A 62 -12.81 -9.67 4.58
N SER A 63 -12.37 -8.79 3.69
CA SER A 63 -13.11 -8.43 2.48
C SER A 63 -12.32 -8.90 1.25
N GLU A 64 -12.88 -9.79 0.46
CA GLU A 64 -12.31 -10.24 -0.82
C GLU A 64 -13.13 -9.68 -1.98
N THR A 65 -12.50 -8.85 -2.80
CA THR A 65 -13.09 -8.29 -4.02
C THR A 65 -12.51 -9.00 -5.24
N LEU A 66 -13.35 -9.73 -5.98
CA LEU A 66 -12.96 -10.43 -7.19
C LEU A 66 -13.27 -9.60 -8.44
N ARG A 67 -12.24 -9.31 -9.25
CA ARG A 67 -12.37 -8.58 -10.51
C ARG A 67 -11.47 -9.18 -11.57
N GLY A 68 -12.02 -9.65 -12.68
CA GLY A 68 -11.23 -10.15 -13.81
C GLY A 68 -10.25 -11.27 -13.43
N GLY A 69 -10.63 -12.16 -12.51
CA GLY A 69 -9.77 -13.25 -12.03
C GLY A 69 -8.78 -12.87 -10.93
N ARG A 70 -8.65 -11.58 -10.60
CA ARG A 70 -7.80 -11.10 -9.51
C ARG A 70 -8.62 -10.82 -8.26
N ALA A 71 -8.18 -11.35 -7.13
CA ALA A 71 -8.71 -11.05 -5.82
C ALA A 71 -7.87 -9.93 -5.16
N SER A 72 -8.55 -8.90 -4.67
CA SER A 72 -7.98 -7.95 -3.72
C SER A 72 -8.61 -8.18 -2.37
N ILE A 73 -7.76 -8.45 -1.38
CA ILE A 73 -8.19 -8.90 -0.07
C ILE A 73 -7.73 -7.89 0.97
N GLY A 74 -8.63 -7.50 1.87
CA GLY A 74 -8.37 -6.62 3.00
C GLY A 74 -8.71 -7.34 4.30
N PHE A 75 -7.90 -7.15 5.33
CA PHE A 75 -8.08 -7.72 6.67
C PHE A 75 -7.80 -6.65 7.75
N GLY A 76 -8.63 -6.61 8.78
CA GLY A 76 -8.44 -5.71 9.91
C GLY A 76 -9.64 -5.64 10.86
N PRO A 77 -9.60 -4.71 11.83
CA PRO A 77 -10.70 -4.48 12.78
C PRO A 77 -11.79 -3.50 12.27
N ASP A 78 -11.54 -2.79 11.17
CA ASP A 78 -12.45 -1.77 10.62
C ASP A 78 -12.71 -2.00 9.11
N GLU A 79 -13.96 -2.31 8.75
CA GLU A 79 -14.44 -2.63 7.39
C GLU A 79 -13.99 -1.63 6.32
N THR A 80 -13.60 -0.43 6.75
CA THR A 80 -13.42 0.75 5.90
C THR A 80 -11.96 1.02 5.59
N LYS A 81 -11.06 0.54 6.46
CA LYS A 81 -9.61 0.74 6.37
C LYS A 81 -8.90 -0.52 6.88
N PRO A 82 -8.89 -1.61 6.07
CA PRO A 82 -8.10 -2.79 6.42
C PRO A 82 -6.65 -2.37 6.60
N VAL A 83 -6.07 -2.80 7.73
CA VAL A 83 -4.67 -2.56 8.08
C VAL A 83 -3.77 -3.39 7.17
N LEU A 84 -4.19 -4.61 6.87
CA LEU A 84 -3.51 -5.56 6.01
C LEU A 84 -4.28 -5.71 4.69
N ARG A 85 -3.57 -5.65 3.57
CA ARG A 85 -4.12 -5.89 2.23
C ARG A 85 -3.18 -6.79 1.45
N TRP A 86 -3.72 -7.66 0.62
CA TRP A 86 -2.92 -8.41 -0.35
C TRP A 86 -3.73 -8.68 -1.62
N SER A 87 -3.05 -9.06 -2.69
CA SER A 87 -3.72 -9.51 -3.91
C SER A 87 -3.29 -10.88 -4.33
N ARG A 88 -4.27 -11.65 -4.81
CA ARG A 88 -4.11 -13.01 -5.32
C ARG A 88 -4.57 -13.07 -6.77
N GLN A 89 -3.75 -13.66 -7.62
CA GLN A 89 -4.03 -13.87 -9.04
C GLN A 89 -4.96 -15.08 -9.24
N ALA A 90 -5.42 -15.30 -10.46
CA ALA A 90 -6.37 -16.37 -10.79
C ALA A 90 -5.78 -17.78 -10.57
N ASP A 91 -4.46 -17.93 -10.69
CA ASP A 91 -3.69 -19.15 -10.41
C ASP A 91 -3.42 -19.37 -8.91
N GLY A 92 -3.83 -18.43 -8.06
CA GLY A 92 -3.59 -18.47 -6.62
C GLY A 92 -2.32 -17.76 -6.16
N GLU A 93 -1.48 -17.26 -7.07
CA GLU A 93 -0.23 -16.57 -6.71
C GLU A 93 -0.51 -15.24 -6.02
N ILE A 94 0.19 -15.00 -4.90
CA ILE A 94 0.09 -13.76 -4.14
C ILE A 94 1.20 -12.81 -4.60
N THR A 95 0.81 -11.69 -5.19
CA THR A 95 1.74 -10.78 -5.88
C THR A 95 1.93 -9.44 -5.17
N TYR A 96 1.13 -9.14 -4.15
CA TYR A 96 1.19 -7.87 -3.44
C TYR A 96 0.77 -8.02 -1.98
N LEU A 97 1.41 -7.24 -1.12
CA LEU A 97 1.07 -7.04 0.28
C LEU A 97 1.21 -5.56 0.64
N GLU A 98 0.30 -5.06 1.45
CA GLU A 98 0.40 -3.78 2.13
C GLU A 98 -0.04 -3.91 3.58
N LEU A 99 0.80 -3.44 4.50
CA LEU A 99 0.40 -3.10 5.86
C LEU A 99 0.49 -1.58 6.01
N LEU A 100 -0.57 -0.95 6.52
CA LEU A 100 -0.64 0.51 6.60
C LEU A 100 -1.28 0.98 7.91
N LEU A 101 -0.49 1.66 8.72
CA LEU A 101 -0.94 2.53 9.80
C LEU A 101 -0.68 3.98 9.38
N ARG A 102 -1.72 4.80 9.44
CA ARG A 102 -1.58 6.25 9.25
C ARG A 102 -1.65 6.91 10.62
N ASP A 103 -0.87 7.99 10.78
CA ASP A 103 -1.13 8.95 11.84
C ASP A 103 -2.63 9.27 11.83
N ARG A 104 -3.33 8.91 12.89
CA ARG A 104 -4.65 9.46 13.17
C ARG A 104 -4.43 10.93 13.49
N LYS A 105 -4.20 11.77 12.47
CA LYS A 105 -4.62 13.16 12.60
C LYS A 105 -6.10 13.07 12.96
N PRO A 106 -6.55 13.62 14.11
CA PRO A 106 -7.97 13.71 14.38
C PRO A 106 -8.54 14.39 13.14
N ASP A 107 -9.39 13.66 12.43
CA ASP A 107 -9.88 14.08 11.13
C ASP A 107 -10.50 15.47 11.34
N ALA A 108 -9.86 16.51 10.81
CA ALA A 108 -10.34 17.89 11.00
C ALA A 108 -11.72 18.04 10.32
N THR A 109 -12.03 17.15 9.39
CA THR A 109 -13.39 16.72 9.11
C THR A 109 -13.85 15.79 10.23
N LYS A 110 -14.40 16.36 11.31
CA LYS A 110 -15.35 15.62 12.16
C LYS A 110 -16.29 14.89 11.20
N THR A 111 -16.14 13.58 11.06
CA THR A 111 -17.07 12.78 10.27
C THR A 111 -18.42 13.01 10.94
N GLU A 112 -19.37 13.60 10.22
CA GLU A 112 -20.67 13.90 10.80
C GLU A 112 -21.27 12.60 11.32
N THR A 113 -21.86 12.65 12.51
CA THR A 113 -22.52 11.49 13.09
C THR A 113 -23.55 10.96 12.08
N PRO A 114 -23.56 9.66 11.76
CA PRO A 114 -24.53 9.09 10.83
C PRO A 114 -25.96 9.47 11.23
N GLN A 115 -26.71 10.02 10.29
CA GLN A 115 -28.10 10.43 10.50
C GLN A 115 -29.05 9.33 10.01
N PRO A 116 -30.05 8.93 10.80
CA PRO A 116 -31.05 7.97 10.36
C PRO A 116 -31.95 8.59 9.28
N LEU A 117 -32.18 7.86 8.19
CA LEU A 117 -33.10 8.30 7.12
C LEU A 117 -34.57 7.93 7.38
N GLN A 118 -34.88 7.28 8.51
CA GLN A 118 -36.19 6.69 8.84
C GLN A 118 -36.75 5.75 7.76
N GLU A 119 -35.91 5.33 6.82
CA GLU A 119 -36.24 4.39 5.75
C GLU A 119 -35.87 2.97 6.20
N VAL A 120 -36.79 2.03 5.94
CA VAL A 120 -36.60 0.60 6.17
C VAL A 120 -36.67 -0.12 4.83
N SER A 121 -35.78 -1.08 4.62
CA SER A 121 -35.74 -1.89 3.40
C SER A 121 -35.65 -3.37 3.74
N THR A 122 -36.04 -4.20 2.76
CA THR A 122 -35.85 -5.65 2.83
C THR A 122 -34.99 -6.09 1.64
N ILE A 123 -33.83 -6.68 1.92
CA ILE A 123 -32.82 -7.01 0.92
C ILE A 123 -32.38 -8.45 1.15
N ALA A 124 -32.52 -9.31 0.14
CA ALA A 124 -32.20 -10.74 0.25
C ALA A 124 -32.86 -11.43 1.47
N GLY A 125 -34.06 -10.99 1.86
CA GLY A 125 -34.80 -11.50 3.02
C GLY A 125 -34.44 -10.86 4.36
N GLU A 126 -33.44 -9.97 4.39
CA GLU A 126 -32.98 -9.27 5.60
C GLU A 126 -33.63 -7.89 5.72
N HIS A 127 -34.08 -7.55 6.92
CA HIS A 127 -34.60 -6.21 7.23
C HIS A 127 -33.48 -5.29 7.69
N CYS A 128 -33.43 -4.08 7.13
CA CYS A 128 -32.42 -3.10 7.48
C CYS A 128 -32.98 -1.67 7.58
N THR A 129 -32.26 -0.83 8.32
CA THR A 129 -32.54 0.60 8.46
C THR A 129 -31.42 1.41 7.84
N TRP A 130 -31.79 2.49 7.14
CA TRP A 130 -30.84 3.34 6.45
C TRP A 130 -30.23 4.42 7.36
N LEU A 131 -28.91 4.54 7.28
CA LEU A 131 -28.11 5.58 7.88
C LEU A 131 -27.39 6.35 6.77
N GLN A 132 -27.29 7.67 6.91
CA GLN A 132 -26.56 8.53 5.98
C GLN A 132 -25.45 9.28 6.69
N THR A 133 -24.27 9.29 6.08
CA THR A 133 -23.14 10.13 6.48
C THR A 133 -22.86 11.12 5.36
N ALA A 134 -22.85 12.41 5.66
CA ALA A 134 -22.42 13.44 4.74
C ALA A 134 -21.00 13.89 5.10
N SER A 135 -20.09 13.86 4.12
CA SER A 135 -18.74 14.39 4.32
C SER A 135 -18.73 15.90 4.13
N LYS A 136 -18.03 16.64 5.00
CA LYS A 136 -17.76 18.05 4.74
C LYS A 136 -16.80 18.18 3.55
N PRO A 137 -17.02 19.14 2.64
CA PRO A 137 -16.12 19.33 1.52
C PRO A 137 -14.73 19.74 2.04
N PRO A 138 -13.65 19.10 1.57
CA PRO A 138 -12.29 19.44 2.00
C PRO A 138 -11.87 20.87 1.62
N ALA A 139 -12.51 21.46 0.60
CA ALA A 139 -12.36 22.87 0.22
C ALA A 139 -13.65 23.43 -0.41
N PRO A 140 -13.91 24.75 -0.37
CA PRO A 140 -15.01 25.37 -1.10
C PRO A 140 -14.98 24.98 -2.60
N GLY A 141 -16.10 24.50 -3.13
CA GLY A 141 -16.20 24.02 -4.53
C GLY A 141 -15.82 22.56 -4.77
N THR A 142 -15.42 21.81 -3.73
CA THR A 142 -15.24 20.36 -3.82
C THR A 142 -16.56 19.61 -3.57
N PHE A 143 -16.69 18.47 -4.26
CA PHE A 143 -17.87 17.62 -4.23
C PHE A 143 -18.10 16.98 -2.86
N ILE A 144 -19.36 16.94 -2.42
CA ILE A 144 -19.79 16.20 -1.23
C ILE A 144 -20.30 14.84 -1.68
N ALA A 145 -19.57 13.78 -1.33
CA ALA A 145 -20.12 12.43 -1.39
C ALA A 145 -21.05 12.24 -0.19
N ARG A 146 -22.29 11.80 -0.42
CA ARG A 146 -23.17 11.29 0.63
C ARG A 146 -23.08 9.79 0.62
N GLU A 147 -22.87 9.19 1.76
CA GLU A 147 -22.87 7.75 1.89
C GLU A 147 -24.12 7.29 2.63
N GLN A 148 -24.79 6.29 2.08
CA GLN A 148 -25.95 5.66 2.69
C GLN A 148 -25.67 4.18 2.90
N ASN A 149 -25.87 3.70 4.12
CA ASN A 149 -25.70 2.30 4.49
C ASN A 149 -27.02 1.76 5.04
N CYS A 150 -27.46 0.61 4.56
CA CYS A 150 -28.57 -0.14 5.14
C CYS A 150 -28.02 -1.25 6.03
N ALA A 151 -28.26 -1.14 7.34
CA ALA A 151 -27.76 -2.09 8.31
C ALA A 151 -28.90 -2.88 8.98
N THR A 152 -28.69 -4.18 9.17
CA THR A 152 -29.60 -5.05 9.92
C THR A 152 -29.59 -4.70 11.42
N LYS A 153 -30.54 -5.25 12.17
CA LYS A 153 -30.66 -5.02 13.63
C LYS A 153 -29.39 -5.43 14.41
N ASP A 154 -28.72 -6.48 13.95
CA ASP A 154 -27.45 -6.99 14.50
C ASP A 154 -26.21 -6.27 13.93
N GLY A 155 -26.40 -5.20 13.16
CA GLY A 155 -25.34 -4.29 12.73
C GLY A 155 -24.61 -4.69 11.45
N ILE A 156 -25.10 -5.67 10.69
CA ILE A 156 -24.51 -6.09 9.42
C ILE A 156 -24.96 -5.13 8.31
N VAL A 157 -24.00 -4.52 7.60
CA VAL A 157 -24.30 -3.66 6.46
C VAL A 157 -24.61 -4.54 5.24
N ILE A 158 -25.81 -4.41 4.70
CA ILE A 158 -26.33 -5.24 3.60
C ILE A 158 -26.60 -4.45 2.31
N GLU A 159 -26.45 -3.12 2.34
CA GLU A 159 -26.37 -2.29 1.14
C GLU A 159 -25.61 -1.01 1.44
N THR A 160 -24.75 -0.58 0.50
CA THR A 160 -24.00 0.67 0.57
C THR A 160 -24.17 1.43 -0.73
N ARG A 161 -24.45 2.74 -0.62
CA ARG A 161 -24.53 3.68 -1.75
C ARG A 161 -23.64 4.87 -1.46
N LEU A 162 -22.66 5.12 -2.32
CA LEU A 162 -21.92 6.37 -2.35
C LEU A 162 -22.51 7.25 -3.44
N LEU A 163 -23.19 8.31 -3.04
CA LEU A 163 -23.99 9.17 -3.90
C LEU A 163 -23.29 10.49 -4.19
N THR A 164 -23.51 10.98 -5.41
CA THR A 164 -23.23 12.36 -5.79
C THR A 164 -24.24 13.35 -5.19
N PRO A 165 -23.97 14.67 -5.24
CA PRO A 165 -24.95 15.70 -4.90
C PRO A 165 -26.26 15.58 -5.68
N ASN A 166 -26.21 14.98 -6.87
CA ASN A 166 -27.39 14.76 -7.72
C ASN A 166 -28.01 13.34 -7.55
N ASP A 167 -27.69 12.65 -6.44
CA ASP A 167 -28.22 11.32 -6.11
C ASP A 167 -27.85 10.21 -7.10
N VAL A 168 -26.86 10.44 -7.97
CA VAL A 168 -26.29 9.39 -8.83
C VAL A 168 -25.28 8.57 -8.02
N PRO A 169 -25.36 7.23 -7.97
CA PRO A 169 -24.40 6.41 -7.27
C PRO A 169 -23.06 6.33 -8.02
N LEU A 170 -21.98 6.69 -7.34
CA LEU A 170 -20.59 6.42 -7.73
C LEU A 170 -20.20 4.98 -7.41
N TYR A 171 -20.76 4.46 -6.32
CA TYR A 171 -20.54 3.11 -5.85
C TYR A 171 -21.85 2.60 -5.24
N HIS A 172 -22.23 1.39 -5.60
CA HIS A 172 -23.42 0.74 -5.08
C HIS A 172 -23.15 -0.75 -4.92
N THR A 173 -23.25 -1.25 -3.70
CA THR A 173 -23.20 -2.69 -3.42
C THR A 173 -24.43 -3.11 -2.65
N ARG A 174 -24.97 -4.28 -2.99
CA ARG A 174 -26.16 -4.85 -2.36
C ARG A 174 -25.93 -6.32 -2.03
N LEU A 175 -26.43 -6.76 -0.89
CA LEU A 175 -26.38 -8.14 -0.44
C LEU A 175 -27.04 -9.07 -1.46
N ALA A 176 -26.30 -10.11 -1.85
CA ALA A 176 -26.79 -11.22 -2.64
C ALA A 176 -27.05 -12.46 -1.77
N ARG A 177 -26.22 -12.69 -0.74
CA ARG A 177 -26.35 -13.83 0.19
C ARG A 177 -25.76 -13.48 1.55
N LEU A 178 -26.44 -13.85 2.63
CA LEU A 178 -25.94 -13.75 4.00
C LEU A 178 -26.02 -15.12 4.68
N ASP A 179 -24.95 -15.51 5.36
CA ASP A 179 -24.84 -16.75 6.13
C ASP A 179 -24.33 -16.41 7.53
N ARG A 180 -25.21 -16.44 8.54
CA ARG A 180 -24.86 -16.23 9.94
C ARG A 180 -24.46 -17.56 10.55
N ARG A 181 -23.16 -17.83 10.57
CA ARG A 181 -22.59 -19.08 11.08
C ARG A 181 -21.25 -18.81 11.74
N PRO A 182 -20.79 -19.70 12.65
CA PRO A 182 -19.42 -19.67 13.12
C PRO A 182 -18.42 -19.63 11.96
N VAL A 183 -17.42 -18.76 12.08
CA VAL A 183 -16.32 -18.62 11.14
C VAL A 183 -15.08 -19.24 11.76
N THR A 184 -14.38 -20.07 10.99
CA THR A 184 -13.12 -20.66 11.44
C THR A 184 -11.96 -19.68 11.21
N PRO A 185 -10.88 -19.77 12.00
CA PRO A 185 -9.68 -18.96 11.78
C PRO A 185 -9.16 -19.01 10.33
N ALA A 186 -9.16 -20.19 9.70
CA ALA A 186 -8.68 -20.38 8.33
C ALA A 186 -9.47 -19.59 7.26
N GLU A 187 -10.71 -19.17 7.56
CA GLU A 187 -11.56 -18.42 6.64
C GLU A 187 -11.32 -16.91 6.69
N ILE A 188 -10.67 -16.41 7.73
CA ILE A 188 -10.50 -14.97 7.97
C ILE A 188 -9.05 -14.52 8.05
N TYR A 189 -8.15 -15.37 8.55
CA TYR A 189 -6.76 -14.99 8.75
C TYR A 189 -5.95 -15.03 7.44
N PRO A 190 -5.01 -14.09 7.25
CA PRO A 190 -4.11 -14.11 6.11
C PRO A 190 -3.22 -15.36 6.14
N PRO A 191 -2.77 -15.87 4.98
CA PRO A 191 -1.78 -16.93 4.93
C PRO A 191 -0.49 -16.52 5.66
N SER A 192 -0.02 -17.33 6.61
CA SER A 192 1.11 -16.95 7.48
C SER A 192 2.41 -16.63 6.70
N GLU A 193 2.61 -17.29 5.56
CA GLU A 193 3.79 -17.15 4.72
C GLU A 193 3.93 -15.76 4.10
N ILE A 194 2.83 -15.05 3.84
CA ILE A 194 2.92 -13.69 3.24
C ILE A 194 3.37 -12.65 4.27
N LEU A 195 3.38 -13.01 5.55
CA LEU A 195 3.81 -12.18 6.66
C LEU A 195 5.28 -12.43 7.03
N THR A 196 6.11 -12.88 6.09
CA THR A 196 7.54 -13.05 6.33
C THR A 196 8.38 -12.45 5.19
N PRO A 197 9.59 -11.93 5.48
CA PRO A 197 10.50 -11.48 4.43
C PRO A 197 10.88 -12.60 3.44
N GLU A 198 11.00 -13.84 3.92
CA GLU A 198 11.47 -14.99 3.13
C GLU A 198 10.54 -15.30 1.96
N PHE A 199 9.24 -15.09 2.12
CA PHE A 199 8.31 -15.16 1.00
C PHE A 199 8.73 -14.11 -0.03
N TRP A 200 8.65 -12.82 0.27
CA TRP A 200 8.88 -11.75 -0.71
C TRP A 200 10.29 -11.67 -1.29
N LEU A 201 11.30 -12.17 -0.57
CA LEU A 201 12.71 -12.17 -1.00
C LEU A 201 13.16 -13.48 -1.64
N LYS A 202 12.25 -14.46 -1.82
CA LYS A 202 12.56 -15.68 -2.54
C LYS A 202 12.77 -15.37 -4.04
N PRO A 203 13.96 -15.66 -4.61
CA PRO A 203 14.19 -15.48 -6.04
C PRO A 203 13.20 -16.27 -6.89
N ILE A 204 12.71 -15.66 -7.96
CA ILE A 204 11.82 -16.35 -8.93
C ILE A 204 12.67 -17.22 -9.86
N ARG A 205 13.89 -16.77 -10.16
CA ARG A 205 14.87 -17.45 -11.00
C ARG A 205 16.15 -17.70 -10.21
N SER A 206 16.85 -18.76 -10.55
CA SER A 206 18.21 -18.96 -10.08
C SER A 206 19.13 -18.00 -10.83
N ASP A 207 19.59 -16.97 -10.14
CA ASP A 207 20.52 -16.01 -10.70
C ASP A 207 21.95 -16.38 -10.32
N ASN A 208 22.80 -16.50 -11.35
CA ASN A 208 24.24 -16.58 -11.13
C ASN A 208 24.76 -15.19 -10.78
N THR A 209 25.69 -15.13 -9.84
CA THR A 209 26.43 -13.89 -9.51
C THR A 209 27.05 -13.30 -10.78
N ASP A 210 26.82 -12.02 -11.04
CA ASP A 210 27.45 -11.27 -12.14
C ASP A 210 28.79 -10.66 -11.66
N PRO A 211 29.95 -11.16 -12.13
CA PRO A 211 31.26 -10.64 -11.71
C PRO A 211 31.48 -9.16 -12.07
N SER A 212 30.73 -8.62 -13.05
CA SER A 212 30.80 -7.21 -13.44
C SER A 212 30.09 -6.27 -12.47
N GLN A 213 29.29 -6.81 -11.53
CA GLN A 213 28.55 -6.07 -10.52
C GLN A 213 28.89 -6.58 -9.11
N PRO A 214 30.11 -6.29 -8.59
CA PRO A 214 30.56 -6.82 -7.30
C PRO A 214 29.69 -6.35 -6.14
N ASP A 215 29.33 -7.22 -5.21
CA ASP A 215 28.64 -6.80 -3.99
C ASP A 215 29.37 -5.66 -3.26
N PHE A 216 28.60 -4.82 -2.57
CA PHE A 216 29.14 -3.64 -1.90
C PHE A 216 28.41 -3.31 -0.60
N ASP A 217 29.10 -2.55 0.25
CA ASP A 217 28.55 -1.93 1.46
C ASP A 217 29.02 -0.47 1.51
N ILE A 218 28.06 0.46 1.46
CA ILE A 218 28.30 1.90 1.51
C ILE A 218 27.48 2.48 2.65
N THR A 219 28.13 3.29 3.48
CA THR A 219 27.47 4.14 4.46
C THR A 219 27.69 5.59 4.07
N LEU A 220 26.62 6.36 4.01
CA LEU A 220 26.64 7.79 3.75
C LEU A 220 25.98 8.54 4.90
N GLU A 221 26.46 9.75 5.15
CA GLU A 221 25.96 10.63 6.20
C GLU A 221 25.65 12.00 5.64
N SER A 222 24.59 12.61 6.16
CA SER A 222 24.27 14.02 5.90
C SER A 222 24.80 14.92 7.01
N ILE A 223 25.01 16.20 6.70
CA ILE A 223 25.44 17.21 7.69
C ILE A 223 24.43 17.31 8.86
N GLY A 224 23.15 16.98 8.60
CA GLY A 224 22.08 16.97 9.61
C GLY A 224 22.06 15.76 10.55
N GLY A 225 22.95 14.78 10.34
CA GLY A 225 23.03 13.55 11.12
C GLY A 225 22.09 12.43 10.65
N SER A 226 21.49 12.54 9.46
CA SER A 226 20.80 11.40 8.83
C SER A 226 21.84 10.45 8.24
N THR A 227 21.55 9.15 8.30
CA THR A 227 22.42 8.10 7.76
C THR A 227 21.72 7.34 6.64
N MET A 228 22.49 6.87 5.67
CA MET A 228 22.03 6.00 4.60
C MET A 228 22.99 4.84 4.44
N ARG A 229 22.48 3.61 4.48
CA ARG A 229 23.25 2.39 4.21
C ARG A 229 22.76 1.75 2.92
N LEU A 230 23.68 1.49 2.01
CA LEU A 230 23.42 0.83 0.74
C LEU A 230 24.17 -0.50 0.70
N LEU A 231 23.46 -1.59 0.43
CA LEU A 231 24.08 -2.90 0.19
C LEU A 231 23.67 -3.44 -1.17
N ARG A 232 24.54 -4.26 -1.76
CA ARG A 232 24.20 -5.13 -2.88
C ARG A 232 24.58 -6.57 -2.56
N HIS A 233 23.64 -7.46 -2.78
CA HIS A 233 23.81 -8.91 -2.88
C HIS A 233 23.16 -9.30 -4.21
N TYR A 234 23.92 -9.38 -5.29
CA TYR A 234 23.34 -9.49 -6.64
C TYR A 234 22.24 -10.57 -6.72
N PRO A 235 21.04 -10.27 -7.29
CA PRO A 235 20.58 -9.01 -7.90
C PRO A 235 19.85 -8.04 -6.94
N TRP A 236 19.90 -8.29 -5.65
CA TRP A 236 19.22 -7.52 -4.60
C TRP A 236 19.98 -6.25 -4.23
N TYR A 237 19.21 -5.18 -4.08
CA TYR A 237 19.66 -3.89 -3.59
C TYR A 237 18.98 -3.56 -2.28
N TYR A 238 19.76 -3.17 -1.30
CA TYR A 238 19.29 -2.68 -0.01
C TYR A 238 19.55 -1.18 0.10
N ARG A 239 18.56 -0.45 0.59
CA ARG A 239 18.70 0.94 1.00
C ARG A 239 17.98 1.14 2.31
N GLU A 240 18.73 1.48 3.34
CA GLU A 240 18.22 1.95 4.62
C GLU A 240 18.56 3.41 4.78
N GLN A 241 17.57 4.23 5.11
CA GLN A 241 17.74 5.62 5.49
C GLN A 241 17.17 5.82 6.89
N ARG A 242 17.95 6.42 7.77
CA ARG A 242 17.54 6.78 9.13
C ARG A 242 17.73 8.28 9.29
N ASP A 243 16.64 8.99 9.48
CA ASP A 243 16.67 10.43 9.71
C ASP A 243 16.81 10.72 11.21
N ARG A 244 17.42 11.86 11.54
CA ARG A 244 17.58 12.31 12.94
C ARG A 244 16.26 12.38 13.72
N GLY A 245 15.14 12.60 13.03
CA GLY A 245 13.79 12.62 13.62
C GLY A 245 13.21 11.25 13.96
N GLY A 246 13.98 10.17 13.85
CA GLY A 246 13.53 8.79 14.11
C GLY A 246 12.75 8.16 12.95
N SER A 247 12.65 8.85 11.81
CA SER A 247 12.11 8.29 10.57
C SER A 247 13.06 7.22 10.03
N VAL A 248 12.50 6.09 9.62
CA VAL A 248 13.22 4.97 9.03
C VAL A 248 12.55 4.62 7.72
N SER A 249 13.33 4.51 6.65
CA SER A 249 12.89 3.97 5.36
C SER A 249 13.86 2.88 4.94
N ILE A 250 13.36 1.66 4.77
CA ILE A 250 14.14 0.52 4.30
C ILE A 250 13.54 0.00 3.02
N ARG A 251 14.39 -0.36 2.06
CA ARG A 251 13.97 -1.00 0.83
C ARG A 251 14.93 -2.11 0.45
N ILE A 252 14.38 -3.25 0.09
CA ILE A 252 15.07 -4.43 -0.41
C ILE A 252 14.44 -4.75 -1.75
N TRP A 253 15.18 -4.62 -2.85
CA TRP A 253 14.59 -4.72 -4.18
C TRP A 253 15.48 -5.45 -5.17
N ASN A 254 14.90 -6.43 -5.87
CA ASN A 254 15.48 -7.04 -7.05
C ASN A 254 14.93 -6.32 -8.29
N LYS A 255 15.76 -5.46 -8.90
CA LYS A 255 15.37 -4.71 -10.11
C LYS A 255 15.15 -5.61 -11.33
N ARG A 256 15.82 -6.76 -11.39
CA ARG A 256 15.77 -7.68 -12.53
C ARG A 256 14.46 -8.46 -12.54
N GLU A 257 13.98 -8.82 -11.36
CA GLU A 257 12.75 -9.59 -11.16
C GLU A 257 11.58 -8.73 -10.71
N ASP A 258 11.72 -7.39 -10.63
CA ASP A 258 10.68 -6.48 -10.13
C ASP A 258 9.97 -6.97 -8.85
N GLN A 259 10.77 -7.39 -7.87
CA GLN A 259 10.26 -7.91 -6.60
C GLN A 259 11.02 -7.40 -5.38
N GLY A 260 10.36 -7.44 -4.23
CA GLY A 260 10.96 -7.12 -2.95
C GLY A 260 10.01 -6.43 -1.97
N ILE A 261 10.61 -5.67 -1.05
CA ILE A 261 9.94 -5.09 0.12
C ILE A 261 10.36 -3.62 0.30
N SER A 262 9.42 -2.78 0.68
CA SER A 262 9.64 -1.40 1.12
C SER A 262 8.94 -1.18 2.45
N TYR A 263 9.66 -0.62 3.41
CA TYR A 263 9.20 -0.29 4.74
C TYR A 263 9.46 1.17 5.04
N ARG A 264 8.49 1.86 5.64
CA ARG A 264 8.64 3.24 6.10
C ARG A 264 7.96 3.43 7.44
N GLN A 265 8.64 4.10 8.36
CA GLN A 265 8.10 4.54 9.64
C GLN A 265 8.51 6.00 9.88
N ALA A 266 7.56 6.85 10.24
CA ALA A 266 7.81 8.23 10.67
C ALA A 266 6.66 8.71 11.56
N GLY A 267 6.95 9.08 12.81
CA GLY A 267 5.87 9.38 13.77
C GLY A 267 4.95 8.16 13.97
N GLY A 268 3.63 8.34 13.93
CA GLY A 268 2.64 7.26 13.95
C GLY A 268 2.24 6.76 12.55
N TYR A 269 2.90 7.22 11.49
CA TYR A 269 2.81 6.59 10.17
C TYR A 269 3.75 5.39 10.07
N ARG A 270 3.20 4.25 9.64
CA ARG A 270 3.95 3.04 9.32
C ARG A 270 3.36 2.40 8.06
N ARG A 271 4.22 2.04 7.10
CA ARG A 271 3.82 1.34 5.87
C ARG A 271 4.82 0.28 5.51
N LEU A 272 4.34 -0.93 5.26
CA LEU A 272 5.08 -2.00 4.61
C LEU A 272 4.37 -2.29 3.30
N THR A 273 5.13 -2.37 2.22
CA THR A 273 4.64 -2.90 0.94
C THR A 273 5.60 -3.95 0.45
N ALA A 274 5.09 -5.08 0.01
CA ALA A 274 5.88 -6.09 -0.65
C ALA A 274 5.19 -6.51 -1.95
N GLY A 275 5.98 -6.89 -2.94
CA GLY A 275 5.45 -7.22 -4.25
C GLY A 275 6.34 -8.13 -5.05
N ARG A 276 5.72 -8.82 -5.99
CA ARG A 276 6.34 -9.63 -7.05
C ARG A 276 5.66 -9.31 -8.38
N PRO A 277 6.28 -9.63 -9.52
CA PRO A 277 5.65 -9.51 -10.82
C PRO A 277 4.31 -10.22 -10.85
N ALA A 278 3.37 -9.60 -11.55
CA ALA A 278 2.11 -10.21 -11.93
C ALA A 278 2.01 -10.22 -13.45
N ASP A 279 1.66 -11.37 -14.02
CA ASP A 279 1.41 -11.53 -15.46
C ASP A 279 0.03 -10.98 -15.87
N ASP A 280 -0.41 -9.89 -15.22
CA ASP A 280 -1.73 -9.26 -15.42
C ASP A 280 -1.63 -7.89 -16.11
N GLY A 281 -0.43 -7.50 -16.57
CA GLY A 281 -0.17 -6.20 -17.16
C GLY A 281 -0.25 -5.03 -16.16
N SER A 282 -0.34 -5.33 -14.85
CA SER A 282 -0.17 -4.30 -13.82
C SER A 282 1.19 -3.63 -14.00
N PRO A 283 1.25 -2.29 -13.90
CA PRO A 283 2.54 -1.63 -13.96
C PRO A 283 3.45 -2.17 -12.86
N PRO A 284 4.74 -2.38 -13.16
CA PRO A 284 5.71 -2.75 -12.15
C PRO A 284 5.64 -1.75 -11.01
N LEU A 285 5.82 -2.21 -9.78
CA LEU A 285 5.89 -1.29 -8.66
C LEU A 285 7.17 -0.46 -8.85
N LYS A 286 7.01 0.76 -9.36
CA LYS A 286 8.15 1.66 -9.61
C LYS A 286 8.65 2.16 -8.28
N PHE A 287 9.75 1.60 -7.83
CA PHE A 287 10.34 2.00 -6.56
C PHE A 287 11.54 2.95 -6.70
N ASP A 288 12.21 3.02 -7.86
CA ASP A 288 13.21 4.07 -8.16
C ASP A 288 12.75 4.96 -9.33
N GLU A 289 12.67 6.25 -9.06
CA GLU A 289 12.44 7.28 -10.07
C GLU A 289 13.79 7.74 -10.62
N ALA A 290 14.31 7.02 -11.62
CA ALA A 290 15.32 7.56 -12.52
C ALA A 290 14.67 7.74 -13.90
N THR A 291 14.71 8.95 -14.43
CA THR A 291 14.18 9.25 -15.78
C THR A 291 15.27 9.18 -16.85
N GLY A 292 16.53 9.10 -16.43
CA GLY A 292 17.70 9.01 -17.30
C GLY A 292 18.99 9.10 -16.50
N LYS A 293 20.12 9.25 -17.20
CA LYS A 293 21.44 9.52 -16.62
C LYS A 293 22.18 10.50 -17.53
N THR A 294 22.37 11.74 -17.09
CA THR A 294 23.07 12.79 -17.84
C THR A 294 24.31 13.22 -17.07
N SER A 295 25.48 13.24 -17.72
CA SER A 295 26.72 13.72 -17.08
C SER A 295 26.65 15.22 -16.80
N LEU A 296 27.13 15.62 -15.63
CA LEU A 296 27.27 17.01 -15.23
C LEU A 296 28.68 17.58 -15.49
N GLY A 297 29.58 16.79 -16.11
CA GLY A 297 30.90 17.25 -16.53
C GLY A 297 31.87 17.61 -15.39
N ARG A 298 31.59 17.15 -14.16
CA ARG A 298 32.45 17.38 -12.98
C ARG A 298 32.71 16.06 -12.24
N SER A 299 33.87 15.98 -11.61
CA SER A 299 34.32 14.83 -10.81
C SER A 299 34.79 15.25 -9.42
N GLU A 300 34.75 14.31 -8.48
CA GLU A 300 35.28 14.46 -7.11
C GLU A 300 36.06 13.19 -6.73
N THR A 301 36.90 13.30 -5.70
CA THR A 301 37.55 12.15 -5.06
C THR A 301 37.04 12.03 -3.62
N ILE A 302 36.42 10.89 -3.30
CA ILE A 302 35.81 10.62 -1.99
C ILE A 302 36.33 9.26 -1.51
N LEU A 303 36.85 9.21 -0.28
CA LEU A 303 37.45 7.99 0.29
C LEU A 303 38.54 7.34 -0.60
N GLY A 304 39.26 8.14 -1.39
CA GLY A 304 40.29 7.67 -2.31
C GLY A 304 39.79 7.14 -3.66
N GLU A 305 38.47 7.11 -3.88
CA GLU A 305 37.84 6.72 -5.14
C GLU A 305 37.43 7.96 -5.93
N THR A 306 37.70 7.97 -7.24
CA THR A 306 37.22 9.02 -8.13
C THR A 306 35.79 8.71 -8.57
N CYS A 307 34.92 9.71 -8.48
CA CYS A 307 33.54 9.64 -8.96
C CYS A 307 33.19 10.80 -9.89
N GLU A 308 32.26 10.55 -10.81
CA GLU A 308 31.72 11.54 -11.74
C GLU A 308 30.28 11.87 -11.39
N TRP A 309 29.90 13.13 -11.55
CA TRP A 309 28.56 13.58 -11.23
C TRP A 309 27.58 13.37 -12.39
N PHE A 310 26.42 12.82 -12.06
CA PHE A 310 25.31 12.60 -12.99
C PHE A 310 24.01 13.12 -12.41
N ASP A 311 23.18 13.71 -13.26
CA ASP A 311 21.76 13.94 -13.01
C ASP A 311 20.96 12.69 -13.41
N LEU A 312 20.25 12.11 -12.45
CA LEU A 312 19.43 10.90 -12.62
C LEU A 312 17.94 11.21 -12.85
N MET A 313 17.54 12.48 -12.77
CA MET A 313 16.19 12.93 -13.03
C MET A 313 16.16 14.10 -14.04
N PRO A 314 16.81 13.97 -15.22
CA PRO A 314 16.86 15.05 -16.18
C PRO A 314 15.44 15.45 -16.64
N GLY A 315 15.18 16.76 -16.63
CA GLY A 315 13.92 17.34 -17.10
C GLY A 315 12.76 17.26 -16.11
N VAL A 316 12.97 16.76 -14.89
CA VAL A 316 11.96 16.78 -13.82
C VAL A 316 11.98 18.15 -13.13
N GLN A 317 10.82 18.79 -13.02
CA GLN A 317 10.64 20.02 -12.25
C GLN A 317 10.30 19.67 -10.79
N ASP A 318 10.73 20.50 -9.83
CA ASP A 318 10.43 20.40 -8.40
C ASP A 318 11.04 19.21 -7.62
N ALA A 319 11.83 18.37 -8.29
CA ALA A 319 12.63 17.30 -7.70
C ALA A 319 13.95 17.14 -8.46
N GLY A 320 15.00 16.71 -7.77
CA GLY A 320 16.31 16.44 -8.37
C GLY A 320 17.04 15.33 -7.65
N ASN A 321 17.84 14.59 -8.42
CA ASN A 321 18.66 13.50 -7.91
C ASN A 321 19.99 13.51 -8.65
N SER A 322 20.97 14.25 -8.11
CA SER A 322 22.32 14.26 -8.62
C SER A 322 23.20 13.34 -7.78
N GLN A 323 24.03 12.51 -8.41
CA GLN A 323 24.89 11.56 -7.68
C GLN A 323 26.32 11.58 -8.23
N CYS A 324 27.31 11.50 -7.34
CA CYS A 324 28.69 11.23 -7.71
C CYS A 324 28.91 9.71 -7.70
N LEU A 325 29.08 9.13 -8.89
CA LEU A 325 29.17 7.68 -9.10
C LEU A 325 30.59 7.28 -9.47
N THR A 326 31.10 6.19 -8.88
CA THR A 326 32.35 5.55 -9.32
C THR A 326 32.24 5.01 -10.75
N GLY A 327 33.36 4.57 -11.34
CA GLY A 327 33.37 3.96 -12.68
C GLY A 327 32.47 2.72 -12.82
N ASP A 328 32.26 1.98 -11.74
CA ASP A 328 31.33 0.83 -11.63
C ASP A 328 29.91 1.23 -11.18
N GLY A 329 29.60 2.53 -11.12
CA GLY A 329 28.26 3.06 -10.90
C GLY A 329 27.83 3.13 -9.43
N LEU A 330 28.76 3.06 -8.47
CA LEU A 330 28.46 3.09 -7.04
C LEU A 330 28.41 4.53 -6.50
N PRO A 331 27.37 4.92 -5.76
CA PRO A 331 27.23 6.29 -5.29
C PRO A 331 28.12 6.58 -4.08
N LEU A 332 29.00 7.56 -4.21
CA LEU A 332 29.82 8.10 -3.10
C LEU A 332 29.27 9.40 -2.52
N LYS A 333 28.37 10.07 -3.27
CA LYS A 333 27.69 11.29 -2.83
C LYS A 333 26.34 11.40 -3.52
N LEU A 334 25.33 11.84 -2.78
CA LEU A 334 23.98 12.05 -3.31
C LEU A 334 23.50 13.44 -2.92
N ASP A 335 23.08 14.22 -3.91
CA ASP A 335 22.36 15.47 -3.73
C ASP A 335 20.91 15.23 -4.16
N ILE A 336 20.07 14.90 -3.19
CA ILE A 336 18.63 14.72 -3.40
C ILE A 336 17.94 16.03 -3.07
N SER A 337 17.26 16.62 -4.05
CA SER A 337 16.45 17.81 -3.88
C SER A 337 14.96 17.51 -4.07
N GLY A 338 14.14 18.11 -3.21
CA GLY A 338 12.69 18.22 -3.40
C GLY A 338 12.27 19.68 -3.34
N MET A 339 10.95 19.91 -3.38
CA MET A 339 10.26 21.19 -3.58
C MET A 339 10.73 22.40 -2.76
N ASN A 340 11.68 22.29 -1.80
CA ASN A 340 12.48 23.39 -1.21
C ASN A 340 13.67 22.89 -0.32
N LEU A 341 14.12 21.63 -0.45
CA LEU A 341 15.11 21.04 0.46
C LEU A 341 16.13 20.22 -0.32
N ALA A 342 17.42 20.49 -0.11
CA ALA A 342 18.52 19.66 -0.58
C ALA A 342 19.11 18.89 0.60
N PHE A 343 19.18 17.57 0.48
CA PHE A 343 19.77 16.69 1.48
C PHE A 343 21.04 16.05 0.90
N PRO A 344 22.21 16.69 1.04
CA PRO A 344 23.46 16.11 0.60
C PRO A 344 23.86 14.98 1.56
N TYR A 345 24.20 13.82 1.00
CA TYR A 345 24.79 12.68 1.67
C TYR A 345 26.18 12.42 1.10
N THR A 346 27.19 12.25 1.95
CA THR A 346 28.55 11.90 1.54
C THR A 346 28.97 10.58 2.17
N ALA A 347 29.63 9.72 1.40
CA ALA A 347 30.10 8.42 1.88
C ALA A 347 31.13 8.60 3.00
N THR A 348 30.90 7.90 4.12
CA THR A 348 31.81 7.80 5.27
C THR A 348 32.47 6.42 5.33
N SER A 349 31.88 5.41 4.71
CA SER A 349 32.46 4.08 4.52
C SER A 349 32.08 3.52 3.14
N PHE A 350 33.04 2.85 2.50
CA PHE A 350 32.87 2.25 1.18
C PHE A 350 33.71 0.98 1.08
N ARG A 351 33.08 -0.16 0.77
CA ARG A 351 33.75 -1.45 0.58
C ARG A 351 33.09 -2.26 -0.54
N ARG A 352 33.90 -2.77 -1.47
CA ARG A 352 33.50 -3.83 -2.41
C ARG A 352 33.78 -5.18 -1.74
N ARG A 353 32.73 -5.89 -1.31
CA ARG A 353 32.83 -7.16 -0.58
C ARG A 353 31.58 -8.01 -0.83
N PRO A 354 31.67 -9.34 -0.75
CA PRO A 354 30.48 -10.19 -0.65
C PRO A 354 29.56 -9.71 0.48
N VAL A 355 28.26 -9.64 0.20
CA VAL A 355 27.22 -9.34 1.19
C VAL A 355 26.27 -10.53 1.22
N ALA A 356 25.97 -11.04 2.41
CA ALA A 356 24.95 -12.07 2.54
C ALA A 356 23.55 -11.44 2.52
N LEU A 357 22.57 -12.11 1.90
CA LEU A 357 21.18 -11.63 1.90
C LEU A 357 20.63 -11.44 3.33
N SER A 358 21.10 -12.22 4.30
CA SER A 358 20.77 -12.09 5.72
C SER A 358 21.23 -10.78 6.39
N GLU A 359 22.10 -10.01 5.73
CA GLU A 359 22.50 -8.66 6.17
C GLU A 359 21.46 -7.60 5.78
N MET A 360 20.60 -7.88 4.79
CA MET A 360 19.52 -7.00 4.33
C MET A 360 18.29 -7.17 5.22
N ARG A 361 18.33 -6.54 6.41
CA ARG A 361 17.31 -6.74 7.44
C ARG A 361 16.25 -5.65 7.43
N LEU A 362 15.02 -6.07 7.69
CA LEU A 362 13.94 -5.19 8.11
C LEU A 362 13.92 -5.10 9.65
N PRO A 363 13.28 -4.07 10.23
CA PRO A 363 13.01 -4.02 11.66
C PRO A 363 12.13 -5.21 12.06
N ALA A 364 12.31 -5.74 13.27
CA ALA A 364 11.59 -6.93 13.74
C ALA A 364 10.06 -6.72 13.76
N GLU A 365 9.65 -5.49 14.02
CA GLU A 365 8.26 -5.02 14.01
C GLU A 365 7.62 -4.98 12.62
N ALA A 366 8.39 -5.04 11.53
CA ALA A 366 7.88 -4.80 10.18
C ALA A 366 6.75 -5.76 9.78
N PHE A 367 6.86 -7.03 10.18
CA PHE A 367 5.88 -8.09 9.90
C PHE A 367 5.14 -8.60 11.15
N SER A 368 5.37 -8.01 12.32
CA SER A 368 4.69 -8.41 13.56
C SER A 368 3.24 -7.92 13.57
N LEU A 369 2.25 -8.80 13.42
CA LEU A 369 0.83 -8.41 13.40
C LEU A 369 0.41 -7.58 14.61
N GLU A 370 0.94 -7.88 15.80
CA GLU A 370 0.67 -7.13 17.03
C GLU A 370 1.07 -5.66 16.92
N GLU A 371 2.21 -5.37 16.30
CA GLU A 371 2.72 -4.03 16.03
C GLU A 371 1.87 -3.24 15.03
N TRP A 372 0.98 -3.93 14.32
CA TRP A 372 -0.01 -3.38 13.41
C TRP A 372 -1.42 -3.30 14.04
N GLY A 373 -1.57 -3.70 15.31
CA GLY A 373 -2.87 -3.78 15.99
C GLY A 373 -3.74 -4.92 15.48
N LEU A 374 -3.12 -5.99 14.97
CA LEU A 374 -3.78 -7.19 14.45
C LEU A 374 -3.55 -8.39 15.38
N PRO A 375 -4.51 -9.32 15.48
CA PRO A 375 -4.36 -10.54 16.25
C PRO A 375 -3.21 -11.41 15.71
N THR A 376 -2.45 -11.99 16.62
CA THR A 376 -1.40 -12.97 16.30
C THR A 376 -2.01 -14.25 15.74
N LEU A 377 -1.42 -14.81 14.69
CA LEU A 377 -1.79 -16.13 14.17
C LEU A 377 -1.39 -17.19 15.20
N GLN A 378 -2.36 -17.95 15.72
CA GLN A 378 -2.12 -19.07 16.64
C GLN A 378 -1.80 -20.36 15.90
#